data_AF-A0A2N0Z011-F1
#
_entry.id   AF-A0A2N0Z011-F1
#
_cell.length_a   1.000
_cell.length_b   1.000
_cell.length_c   1.000
_cell.angle_alpha   90.00
_cell.angle_beta   90.00
_cell.angle_gamma   90.00
#
_symmetry.space_group_name_H-M   'P 1'
#
loop_
_entity.id
_entity.type
_entity.pdbx_description
1 polymer ?
#
loop_
_entity_poly.entity_id
_entity_poly.type
_entity_poly.pdbx_seq_one_letter_code
_entity_poly.pdbx_strand_id
1 'polypeptide(L)'
;MSNLTTTNPNYNMEQTSLPLPIQEQISPPKKRKIAPTFLPYNNQQTTVIFDIQEFIPENHVARVIDEMVEFIKEEVFFEHYQGGGRSSYHPKMMAKVILYAYSQKVYSCREIAKLVTENIPTMWLAAL
;
A
#
# COMPACT_ATOMS: atom_id res chain seq x y z
N MET A 1 49.01 -12.28 -2.08
CA MET A 1 50.03 -11.86 -1.10
C MET A 1 49.81 -12.70 0.14
N SER A 2 50.78 -13.57 0.40
CA SER A 2 50.84 -14.57 1.45
C SER A 2 51.11 -13.96 2.81
N ASN A 3 50.82 -14.72 3.88
CA ASN A 3 51.64 -14.96 5.09
C ASN A 3 50.75 -15.12 6.35
N LEU A 4 51.02 -15.96 7.36
CA LEU A 4 52.02 -17.01 7.58
C LEU A 4 51.47 -17.93 8.69
N THR A 5 51.66 -19.23 8.50
CA THR A 5 51.45 -20.33 9.45
C THR A 5 52.41 -20.21 10.64
N THR A 6 51.91 -20.29 11.88
CA THR A 6 52.75 -20.57 13.05
C THR A 6 52.30 -21.88 13.67
N THR A 7 52.98 -22.96 13.27
CA THR A 7 52.97 -24.27 13.92
C THR A 7 53.81 -24.18 15.19
N ASN A 8 53.28 -24.60 16.34
CA ASN A 8 54.09 -24.87 17.53
C ASN A 8 53.87 -26.33 17.96
N PRO A 9 54.83 -27.25 17.73
CA PRO A 9 54.70 -28.64 18.11
C PRO A 9 55.30 -28.84 19.52
N ASN A 10 54.45 -29.03 20.52
CA ASN A 10 54.88 -29.58 21.81
C ASN A 10 54.15 -30.90 22.04
N TYR A 11 54.80 -31.99 21.59
CA TYR A 11 54.44 -33.35 21.96
C TYR A 11 55.02 -33.66 23.33
N ASN A 12 54.16 -33.86 24.33
CA ASN A 12 54.53 -34.63 25.52
C ASN A 12 53.81 -35.98 25.44
N MET A 13 54.63 -37.02 25.32
CA MET A 13 54.24 -38.43 25.31
C MET A 13 54.21 -38.94 26.75
N GLU A 14 53.03 -39.04 27.37
CA GLU A 14 52.80 -39.86 28.56
C GLU A 14 51.37 -40.43 28.45
N GLN A 15 51.31 -41.71 28.11
CA GLN A 15 50.08 -42.47 27.90
C GLN A 15 49.71 -43.13 29.24
N THR A 16 48.67 -42.63 29.91
CA THR A 16 48.07 -43.30 31.09
C THR A 16 46.58 -43.56 30.84
N SER A 17 46.16 -44.77 31.22
CA SER A 17 44.97 -45.53 30.83
C SER A 17 43.58 -44.98 31.25
N LEU A 18 42.60 -45.21 30.35
CA LEU A 18 41.11 -45.10 30.38
C LEU A 18 40.42 -45.44 31.73
N PRO A 19 39.14 -45.04 32.04
CA PRO A 19 38.02 -44.82 31.08
C PRO A 19 36.96 -43.75 31.46
N LEU A 20 36.36 -43.02 30.51
CA LEU A 20 34.92 -42.70 30.49
C LEU A 20 34.53 -42.26 29.06
N PRO A 21 33.49 -42.83 28.43
CA PRO A 21 33.00 -42.31 27.17
C PRO A 21 32.34 -40.96 27.45
N ILE A 22 32.99 -39.85 27.08
CA ILE A 22 32.27 -38.59 26.95
C ILE A 22 31.32 -38.80 25.77
N GLN A 23 30.06 -39.14 26.06
CA GLN A 23 28.99 -39.02 25.09
C GLN A 23 28.89 -37.54 24.74
N GLU A 24 29.51 -37.16 23.64
CA GLU A 24 29.32 -35.86 23.02
C GLU A 24 27.89 -35.83 22.47
N GLN A 25 26.92 -35.52 23.34
CA GLN A 25 25.58 -35.16 22.90
C GLN A 25 25.67 -33.78 22.24
N ILE A 26 26.06 -33.76 20.97
CA ILE A 26 25.77 -32.62 20.10
C ILE A 26 24.26 -32.65 19.87
N SER A 27 23.51 -32.13 20.85
CA SER A 27 22.10 -31.88 20.68
C SER A 27 21.97 -30.82 19.57
N PRO A 28 21.20 -31.08 18.50
CA PRO A 28 21.08 -30.15 17.39
C PRO A 28 20.59 -28.79 17.92
N PRO A 29 21.06 -27.65 17.36
CA PRO A 29 20.67 -26.34 17.85
C PRO A 29 19.14 -26.20 17.79
N LYS A 30 18.50 -26.19 18.96
CA LYS A 30 17.06 -26.02 19.10
C LYS A 30 16.69 -24.62 18.58
N LYS A 31 16.16 -24.54 17.36
CA LYS A 31 15.60 -23.29 16.81
C LYS A 31 14.50 -22.80 17.76
N ARG A 32 14.75 -21.66 18.42
CA ARG A 32 13.77 -21.01 19.31
C ARG A 32 12.58 -20.56 18.45
N LYS A 33 11.39 -21.10 18.72
CA LYS A 33 10.15 -20.62 18.11
C LYS A 33 9.72 -19.36 18.86
N ILE A 34 9.95 -18.20 18.26
CA ILE A 34 9.51 -16.91 18.82
C ILE A 34 8.08 -16.67 18.36
N ALA A 35 7.18 -16.34 19.28
CA ALA A 35 5.81 -15.99 18.93
C ALA A 35 5.78 -14.65 18.17
N PRO A 36 4.95 -14.50 17.12
CA PRO A 36 4.83 -13.22 16.42
C PRO A 36 4.21 -12.16 17.35
N THR A 37 4.79 -10.96 17.37
CA THR A 37 4.24 -9.79 18.07
C THR A 37 3.45 -8.95 17.07
N PHE A 38 2.16 -8.74 17.35
CA PHE A 38 1.27 -7.93 16.51
C PHE A 38 1.09 -6.52 17.08
N LEU A 39 0.80 -5.56 16.21
CA LEU A 39 0.37 -4.21 16.63
C LEU A 39 -1.07 -4.25 17.15
N PRO A 40 -1.47 -3.32 18.05
CA PRO A 40 -2.85 -3.21 18.50
C PRO A 40 -3.77 -2.81 17.33
N TYR A 41 -4.91 -3.51 17.20
CA TYR A 41 -5.93 -3.24 16.19
C TYR A 41 -7.09 -2.47 16.82
N ASN A 42 -7.38 -1.27 16.30
CA ASN A 42 -8.52 -0.47 16.74
C ASN A 42 -9.20 0.19 15.52
N ASN A 43 -10.43 -0.24 15.21
CA ASN A 43 -11.23 0.31 14.11
C ASN A 43 -11.84 1.69 14.41
N GLN A 44 -11.91 2.08 15.69
CA GLN A 44 -12.54 3.32 16.13
C GLN A 44 -11.51 4.44 16.34
N GLN A 45 -10.32 4.31 15.76
CA GLN A 45 -9.30 5.33 15.84
C GLN A 45 -9.69 6.53 14.97
N THR A 46 -10.10 7.62 15.62
CA THR A 46 -10.34 8.90 14.94
C THR A 46 -9.03 9.46 14.40
N THR A 47 -8.94 9.58 13.08
CA THR A 47 -7.85 10.31 12.40
C THR A 47 -8.44 11.56 11.79
N VAL A 48 -7.80 12.71 12.01
CA VAL A 48 -8.17 13.96 11.33
C VAL A 48 -7.54 13.93 9.94
N ILE A 49 -8.37 13.92 8.89
CA ILE A 49 -7.91 14.08 7.50
C ILE A 49 -7.96 15.57 7.19
N PHE A 50 -6.80 16.20 6.96
CA PHE A 50 -6.72 17.62 6.60
C PHE A 50 -6.95 17.85 5.10
N ASP A 51 -6.45 16.94 4.26
CA ASP A 51 -6.60 16.98 2.82
C ASP A 51 -6.75 15.57 2.25
N ILE A 52 -7.84 15.34 1.53
CA ILE A 52 -8.12 14.07 0.85
C ILE A 52 -7.17 13.83 -0.33
N GLN A 53 -6.57 14.90 -0.86
CA GLN A 53 -5.63 14.87 -1.95
C GLN A 53 -4.35 14.10 -1.59
N GLU A 54 -3.90 14.18 -0.33
CA GLU A 54 -2.66 13.56 0.16
C GLU A 54 -2.73 12.03 0.15
N PHE A 55 -3.93 11.47 0.26
CA PHE A 55 -4.16 10.02 0.18
C PHE A 55 -4.05 9.48 -1.26
N ILE A 56 -4.04 10.35 -2.27
CA ILE A 56 -4.02 9.97 -3.68
C ILE A 56 -2.60 10.16 -4.21
N PRO A 57 -1.89 9.07 -4.57
CA PRO A 57 -0.54 9.18 -5.10
C PRO A 57 -0.53 9.95 -6.43
N GLU A 58 0.59 10.60 -6.74
CA GLU A 58 0.74 11.42 -7.95
C GLU A 58 0.51 10.60 -9.24
N ASN A 59 0.97 9.34 -9.25
CA ASN A 59 0.84 8.43 -10.40
C ASN A 59 -0.54 7.74 -10.48
N HIS A 60 -1.55 8.22 -9.75
CA HIS A 60 -2.88 7.60 -9.74
C HIS A 60 -3.70 7.98 -10.98
N VAL A 61 -4.47 7.02 -11.50
CA VAL A 61 -5.34 7.22 -12.69
C VAL A 61 -6.32 8.40 -12.51
N ALA A 62 -6.79 8.63 -11.28
CA ALA A 62 -7.68 9.76 -10.99
C ALA A 62 -7.05 11.12 -11.34
N ARG A 63 -5.74 11.30 -11.13
CA ARG A 63 -5.03 12.55 -11.47
C ARG A 63 -5.00 12.78 -12.98
N VAL A 64 -4.70 11.73 -13.72
CA VAL A 64 -4.67 11.77 -15.20
C VAL A 64 -6.04 12.14 -15.75
N ILE A 65 -7.11 11.56 -15.19
CA ILE A 65 -8.48 11.87 -15.59
C ILE A 65 -8.84 13.32 -15.23
N ASP A 66 -8.47 13.78 -14.04
CA ASP A 66 -8.69 15.15 -13.59
C ASP A 66 -8.05 16.16 -14.55
N GLU A 67 -6.75 16.00 -14.82
CA GLU A 67 -5.97 16.83 -15.75
C GLU A 67 -6.56 16.81 -17.16
N MET A 68 -6.93 15.63 -17.66
CA MET A 68 -7.52 15.47 -18.99
C MET A 68 -8.85 16.23 -19.11
N VAL A 69 -9.72 16.15 -18.09
CA VAL A 69 -11.01 16.85 -18.12
C VAL A 69 -10.83 18.35 -17.93
N GLU A 70 -9.88 18.79 -17.10
CA GLU A 70 -9.62 20.22 -16.92
C GLU A 70 -9.00 20.90 -18.12
N PHE A 71 -8.28 20.16 -18.96
CA PHE A 71 -7.79 20.66 -20.23
C PHE A 71 -8.92 21.02 -21.22
N ILE A 72 -10.10 20.43 -21.07
CA ILE A 72 -11.24 20.68 -21.93
C ILE A 72 -11.91 22.00 -21.53
N LYS A 73 -12.12 22.89 -22.52
CA LYS A 73 -12.83 24.16 -22.32
C LYS A 73 -14.25 23.94 -21.81
N GLU A 74 -14.66 24.75 -20.84
CA GLU A 74 -15.97 24.68 -20.20
C GLU A 74 -17.14 24.92 -21.16
N GLU A 75 -16.92 25.75 -22.18
CA GLU A 75 -17.88 26.08 -23.24
C GLU A 75 -18.49 24.83 -23.87
N VAL A 76 -17.66 23.81 -24.16
CA VAL A 76 -18.07 22.54 -24.78
C VAL A 76 -19.11 21.82 -23.93
N PHE A 77 -18.96 21.89 -22.61
CA PHE A 77 -19.92 21.26 -21.70
C PHE A 77 -21.20 22.07 -21.57
N PHE A 78 -21.11 23.40 -21.51
CA PHE A 78 -22.26 24.27 -21.26
C PHE A 78 -23.18 24.47 -22.47
N GLU A 79 -22.66 24.38 -23.70
CA GLU A 79 -23.46 24.52 -24.94
C GLU A 79 -24.67 23.58 -25.00
N HIS A 80 -24.56 22.41 -24.37
CA HIS A 80 -25.62 21.40 -24.35
C HIS A 80 -26.65 21.61 -23.23
N TYR A 81 -26.37 22.46 -22.25
CA TYR A 81 -27.27 22.73 -21.14
C TYR A 81 -28.21 23.89 -21.47
N GLN A 82 -29.48 23.55 -21.73
CA GLN A 82 -30.55 24.53 -22.03
C GLN A 82 -30.98 25.37 -20.82
N GLY A 83 -30.51 25.02 -19.61
CA GLY A 83 -30.88 25.68 -18.36
C GLY A 83 -32.31 25.36 -17.89
N GLY A 84 -32.68 25.88 -16.71
CA GLY A 84 -34.00 25.72 -16.10
C GLY A 84 -34.11 24.59 -15.06
N GLY A 85 -35.13 24.67 -14.19
CA GLY A 85 -35.40 23.66 -13.16
C GLY A 85 -34.50 23.76 -11.92
N ARG A 86 -34.16 22.61 -11.33
CA ARG A 86 -33.27 22.51 -10.15
C ARG A 86 -31.81 22.69 -10.58
N SER A 87 -31.00 23.30 -9.71
CA SER A 87 -29.55 23.41 -9.89
C SER A 87 -28.93 22.04 -10.22
N SER A 88 -28.25 21.97 -11.36
CA SER A 88 -27.54 20.78 -11.81
C SER A 88 -26.13 20.73 -11.21
N TYR A 89 -25.55 19.53 -11.12
CA TYR A 89 -24.14 19.36 -10.79
C TYR A 89 -23.25 19.89 -11.92
N HIS A 90 -21.99 20.22 -11.58
CA HIS A 90 -21.03 20.71 -12.57
C HIS A 90 -20.71 19.62 -13.61
N PRO A 91 -20.78 19.92 -14.93
CA PRO A 91 -20.61 18.90 -15.96
C PRO A 91 -19.20 18.29 -15.98
N LYS A 92 -18.14 19.08 -15.71
CA LYS A 92 -16.78 18.54 -15.54
C LYS A 92 -16.69 17.51 -14.40
N MET A 93 -17.32 17.80 -13.26
CA MET A 93 -17.35 16.89 -12.11
C MET A 93 -18.06 15.58 -12.48
N MET A 94 -19.20 15.66 -13.16
CA MET A 94 -19.91 14.47 -13.65
C MET A 94 -19.07 13.67 -14.65
N ALA A 95 -18.40 14.34 -15.59
CA ALA A 95 -17.54 13.68 -16.56
C ALA A 95 -16.37 12.93 -15.89
N LYS A 96 -15.70 13.56 -14.92
CA LYS A 96 -14.61 12.94 -14.15
C LYS A 96 -15.06 11.66 -13.44
N VAL A 97 -16.21 11.70 -12.75
CA VAL A 97 -16.76 10.54 -12.03
C VAL A 97 -17.08 9.38 -12.98
N ILE A 98 -17.74 9.68 -14.11
CA ILE A 98 -18.11 8.65 -15.11
C ILE A 98 -16.85 8.02 -15.72
N LEU A 99 -15.89 8.83 -16.16
CA LEU A 99 -14.64 8.35 -16.76
C LEU A 99 -13.86 7.47 -15.78
N TYR A 100 -13.74 7.89 -14.53
CA TYR A 100 -13.03 7.11 -13.52
C TYR A 100 -13.75 5.79 -13.22
N ALA A 101 -15.08 5.81 -13.04
CA ALA A 101 -15.85 4.58 -12.81
C ALA A 101 -15.68 3.57 -13.95
N TYR A 102 -15.70 4.05 -15.19
CA TYR A 102 -15.55 3.20 -16.37
C TYR A 102 -14.13 2.65 -16.49
N SER A 103 -13.10 3.41 -16.10
CA SER A 103 -11.73 2.90 -15.97
C SER A 103 -11.64 1.76 -14.94
N GLN A 104 -12.48 1.77 -13.91
CA GLN A 104 -12.55 0.71 -12.89
C GLN A 104 -13.54 -0.42 -13.25
N LYS A 105 -14.09 -0.41 -14.47
CA LYS A 105 -15.09 -1.36 -14.96
C LYS A 105 -16.40 -1.35 -14.15
N VAL A 106 -16.74 -0.21 -13.54
CA VAL A 106 -18.00 0.01 -12.83
C VAL A 106 -18.95 0.80 -13.73
N TYR A 107 -20.07 0.18 -14.11
CA TYR A 107 -20.98 0.74 -15.11
C TYR A 107 -22.39 1.01 -14.57
N SER A 108 -22.80 0.35 -13.49
CA SER A 108 -24.12 0.55 -12.90
C SER A 108 -24.18 1.88 -12.16
N CYS A 109 -25.19 2.70 -12.43
CA CYS A 109 -25.37 3.99 -11.72
C CYS A 109 -25.40 3.83 -10.20
N ARG A 110 -25.97 2.72 -9.70
CA ARG A 110 -26.01 2.44 -8.24
C ARG A 110 -24.62 2.13 -7.69
N GLU A 111 -23.81 1.41 -8.46
CA GLU A 111 -22.43 1.10 -8.07
C GLU A 111 -21.54 2.35 -8.17
N ILE A 112 -21.76 3.20 -9.17
CA ILE A 112 -21.07 4.49 -9.29
C ILE A 112 -21.40 5.38 -8.09
N ALA A 113 -22.67 5.44 -7.67
CA ALA A 113 -23.07 6.18 -6.48
C ALA A 113 -22.37 5.64 -5.21
N LYS A 114 -22.30 4.32 -5.07
CA LYS A 114 -21.56 3.66 -3.98
C LYS A 114 -20.06 3.95 -4.03
N LEU A 115 -19.47 3.94 -5.22
CA LEU A 115 -18.07 4.25 -5.46
C LEU A 115 -17.73 5.67 -5.00
N VAL A 116 -18.60 6.65 -5.31
CA VAL A 116 -18.43 8.05 -4.87
C VAL A 116 -18.45 8.19 -3.36
N THR A 117 -19.28 7.41 -2.64
CA THR A 117 -19.36 7.50 -1.18
C THR A 117 -18.26 6.74 -0.44
N GLU A 118 -17.72 5.68 -1.02
CA GLU A 118 -16.80 4.77 -0.33
C GLU A 118 -15.34 4.95 -0.73
N ASN A 119 -15.06 5.47 -1.92
CA ASN A 119 -13.71 5.46 -2.50
C ASN A 119 -13.13 6.87 -2.61
N ILE A 120 -11.96 7.06 -1.98
CA ILE A 120 -11.28 8.36 -1.80
C ILE A 120 -11.01 9.10 -3.13
N PRO A 121 -10.47 8.46 -4.20
CA PRO A 121 -10.19 9.16 -5.45
C PRO A 121 -11.45 9.68 -6.13
N THR A 122 -12.55 8.93 -6.09
CA THR A 122 -13.85 9.39 -6.60
C THR A 122 -14.44 10.51 -5.76
N MET A 123 -14.26 10.47 -4.44
CA MET A 123 -14.69 11.54 -3.54
C MET A 123 -13.95 12.85 -3.87
N TRP A 124 -12.64 12.77 -4.10
CA TRP A 124 -11.82 13.89 -4.55
C TRP A 124 -12.26 14.43 -5.93
N LEU A 125 -12.48 13.56 -6.92
CA LEU A 125 -12.98 13.96 -8.24
C LEU A 125 -14.38 14.59 -8.20
N ALA A 126 -15.20 14.18 -7.25
CA ALA A 126 -16.54 14.70 -7.04
C ALA A 126 -16.57 16.00 -6.19
N ALA A 127 -15.42 16.44 -5.67
CA ALA A 127 -15.30 17.57 -4.73
C ALA A 127 -16.24 17.43 -3.53
N LEU A 128 -16.25 16.24 -2.92
CA LEU A 128 -17.09 15.86 -1.77
C LEU A 128 -16.38 16.04 -0.43
#